data_AF-A0A3R9DCG1-F1
#
_entry.id   AF-A0A3R9DCG1-F1
#
_cell.length_a   1.000
_cell.length_b   1.000
_cell.length_c   1.000
_cell.angle_alpha   90.00
_cell.angle_beta   90.00
_cell.angle_gamma   90.00
#
_symmetry.space_group_name_H-M   'P 1'
#
loop_
_entity.id
_entity.type
_entity.pdbx_description
1 polymer ?
#
loop_
_entity_poly.entity_id
_entity_poly.type
_entity_poly.pdbx_seq_one_letter_code
_entity_poly.pdbx_strand_id
1 'polypeptide(L)' 'MWRVKVSVVNLTDLAGAELLRRVFSYSPTTEEIDLFDISPKRDGRVLVANFDLTGQIPDRPPEKWKNFNKCRVGIY' A
#
# COMPACT_ATOMS: atom_id res chain seq x y z
N MET A 1 0.66 -19.17 -3.85
CA MET A 1 0.51 -17.72 -3.97
C MET A 1 -0.91 -17.38 -3.54
N TRP A 2 -1.08 -16.58 -2.48
CA TRP A 2 -2.41 -16.22 -1.97
C TRP A 2 -2.96 -15.06 -2.80
N ARG A 3 -4.15 -15.20 -3.41
CA ARG A 3 -4.85 -14.09 -4.07
C ARG A 3 -6.09 -13.73 -3.25
N VAL A 4 -6.16 -12.47 -2.82
CA VAL A 4 -7.26 -11.93 -2.01
C VAL A 4 -8.00 -10.91 -2.88
N LYS A 5 -9.34 -11.02 -2.96
CA LYS A 5 -10.18 -9.99 -3.59
C LYS A 5 -10.50 -8.91 -2.56
N VAL A 6 -10.23 -7.65 -2.90
CA VAL A 6 -10.42 -6.49 -2.00
C VAL A 6 -11.47 -5.55 -2.61
N SER A 7 -12.28 -4.90 -1.78
CA SER A 7 -13.21 -3.85 -2.22
C SER A 7 -12.44 -2.69 -2.84
N VAL A 8 -12.95 -2.09 -3.93
CA VAL A 8 -12.32 -0.94 -4.58
C VAL A 8 -12.43 0.27 -3.65
N VAL A 9 -11.29 0.75 -3.17
CA VAL A 9 -11.17 1.95 -2.34
C VAL A 9 -10.23 2.91 -3.04
N ASN A 10 -10.57 4.21 -3.05
CA ASN A 10 -9.63 5.23 -3.49
C ASN A 10 -8.53 5.37 -2.43
N LEU A 11 -7.35 4.82 -2.72
CA LEU A 11 -6.21 4.83 -1.80
C LEU A 11 -5.72 6.26 -1.51
N THR A 12 -5.88 7.18 -2.47
CA THR A 12 -5.53 8.58 -2.24
C THR A 12 -6.49 9.30 -1.31
N ASP A 13 -7.68 8.78 -1.01
CA ASP A 13 -8.63 9.42 -0.08
C ASP A 13 -8.43 8.95 1.38
N LEU A 14 -7.61 7.92 1.61
CA LEU A 14 -7.38 7.39 2.95
C LEU A 14 -6.64 8.38 3.85
N ALA A 15 -6.99 8.36 5.14
CA ALA A 15 -6.23 9.07 6.16
C ALA A 15 -4.79 8.55 6.18
N GLY A 16 -3.80 9.46 6.17
CA GLY A 16 -2.38 9.11 6.13
C GLY A 16 -1.83 8.80 4.73
N ALA A 17 -2.63 8.89 3.67
CA ALA A 17 -2.19 8.65 2.28
C ALA A 17 -1.34 9.80 1.67
N GLU A 18 -0.82 10.73 2.48
CA GLU A 18 -0.06 11.90 2.01
C GLU A 18 1.14 11.51 1.14
N LEU A 19 1.91 10.50 1.57
CA LEU A 19 3.05 10.01 0.78
C LEU A 19 2.60 9.37 -0.54
N LEU A 20 1.47 8.65 -0.52
CA LEU A 20 0.88 8.04 -1.71
C LEU A 20 0.51 9.13 -2.74
N ARG A 21 -0.15 10.21 -2.31
CA ARG A 21 -0.53 11.36 -3.17
C ARG A 21 0.65 12.10 -3.77
N ARG A 22 1.81 12.09 -3.09
CA ARG A 22 3.02 12.76 -3.60
C ARG A 22 3.66 11.99 -4.75
N VAL A 23 3.57 10.67 -4.70
CA VAL A 23 4.31 9.80 -5.63
C VAL A 23 3.41 9.17 -6.71
N PHE A 24 2.09 9.18 -6.50
CA PHE A 24 1.09 8.81 -7.50
C PHE A 24 0.23 10.02 -7.89
N SER A 25 0.14 10.32 -9.18
CA SER A 25 -0.77 11.35 -9.72
C SER A 25 -2.23 10.90 -9.86
N TYR A 26 -2.47 9.61 -9.69
CA TYR A 26 -3.75 8.93 -9.76
C TYR A 26 -3.95 8.06 -8.50
N SER A 27 -5.15 7.54 -8.28
CA SER A 27 -5.32 6.51 -7.24
C SER A 27 -4.93 5.15 -7.80
N PRO A 28 -3.87 4.50 -7.28
CA PRO A 28 -3.59 3.12 -7.64
C PRO A 28 -4.73 2.20 -7.19
N THR A 29 -4.90 1.08 -7.89
CA THR A 29 -5.92 0.07 -7.61
C THR A 29 -5.41 -0.98 -6.61
N THR A 30 -6.32 -1.51 -5.79
CA THR A 30 -6.07 -2.62 -4.85
C THR A 30 -6.58 -3.97 -5.35
N GLU A 31 -6.94 -4.07 -6.63
CA GLU A 31 -7.46 -5.31 -7.23
C GLU A 31 -6.50 -6.49 -7.09
N GLU A 32 -5.20 -6.25 -7.22
CA GLU A 32 -4.16 -7.23 -7.00
C GLU A 32 -3.03 -6.63 -6.15
N ILE A 33 -2.80 -7.23 -4.99
CA ILE A 33 -1.69 -6.90 -4.09
C ILE A 33 -0.84 -8.16 -3.85
N ASP A 34 0.47 -7.96 -3.69
CA ASP A 34 1.35 -9.02 -3.22
C ASP A 34 1.65 -8.82 -1.73
N LEU A 35 0.93 -9.55 -0.88
CA LEU A 35 1.05 -9.48 0.57
C LEU A 35 2.18 -10.40 1.06
N PHE A 36 3.18 -9.84 1.72
CA PHE A 36 4.34 -10.61 2.18
C PHE A 36 4.54 -10.63 3.71
N ASP A 37 3.96 -9.69 4.46
CA ASP A 37 4.00 -9.72 5.94
C ASP A 37 2.70 -9.19 6.55
N ILE A 38 2.19 -9.91 7.55
CA ILE A 38 1.15 -9.46 8.47
C ILE A 38 1.65 -9.71 9.89
N SER A 39 1.74 -8.65 10.68
CA SER A 39 2.27 -8.68 12.03
C SER A 39 1.32 -7.98 13.01
N PRO A 40 0.68 -8.70 13.95
CA PRO A 40 -0.02 -8.07 15.07
C PRO A 40 0.99 -7.38 16.01
N LYS A 41 0.67 -6.18 16.48
CA LYS A 41 1.49 -5.47 17.48
C LYS A 41 1.10 -5.89 18.88
N ARG A 42 2.07 -5.78 19.80
CA ARG A 42 2.02 -6.32 21.16
C ARG A 42 0.91 -5.72 22.03
N ASP A 43 0.39 -4.55 21.66
CA ASP A 43 -0.75 -3.90 22.28
C ASP A 43 -2.11 -4.44 21.79
N GLY A 44 -2.11 -5.36 20.83
CA GLY A 44 -3.29 -6.11 20.35
C GLY A 44 -4.28 -5.30 19.52
N ARG A 45 -4.09 -3.98 19.42
CA ARG A 45 -5.01 -3.07 18.73
C ARG A 45 -4.59 -2.74 17.32
N VAL A 46 -3.35 -3.08 16.94
CA VAL A 46 -2.80 -2.72 15.64
C VAL A 46 -2.32 -3.94 14.89
N LEU A 47 -2.85 -4.14 13.68
CA LEU A 47 -2.33 -5.08 12.70
C LEU A 47 -1.56 -4.30 11.63
N VAL A 48 -0.30 -4.65 11.41
CA VAL A 48 0.52 -4.05 10.35
C VAL A 48 0.62 -5.04 9.20
N ALA A 49 0.25 -4.60 8.00
CA ALA A 49 0.44 -5.37 6.78
C ALA A 49 1.44 -4.65 5.85
N ASN A 50 2.35 -5.41 5.26
CA ASN A 50 3.28 -4.94 4.24
C ASN A 50 3.00 -5.70 2.94
N PHE A 51 2.84 -4.95 1.85
CA PHE A 51 2.42 -5.48 0.56
C PHE A 51 2.94 -4.61 -0.58
N ASP A 52 2.99 -5.17 -1.79
CA ASP A 52 3.26 -4.42 -3.02
C ASP A 52 1.97 -4.24 -3.83
N LEU A 53 1.83 -3.10 -4.51
CA LEU A 53 0.79 -2.92 -5.52
C LEU A 53 1.25 -3.57 -6.82
N THR A 54 0.66 -4.72 -7.17
CA THR A 54 1.12 -5.53 -8.29
C THR A 54 0.94 -4.77 -9.60
N GLY A 55 2.00 -4.72 -10.42
CA GLY A 55 2.00 -4.05 -11.72
C GLY A 55 1.91 -2.53 -11.66
N GLN A 56 2.03 -1.92 -10.46
CA GLN A 56 1.87 -0.49 -10.26
C GLN A 56 3.10 0.08 -9.55
N ILE A 57 3.77 1.03 -10.22
CA ILE A 57 4.89 1.80 -9.67
C ILE A 57 4.49 3.28 -9.59
N PRO A 58 5.06 4.05 -8.65
CA PRO A 58 4.82 5.49 -8.61
C PRO A 58 5.24 6.17 -9.91
N ASP A 59 4.44 7.13 -10.41
CA ASP A 59 4.77 7.93 -11.59
C ASP A 59 5.54 9.21 -11.26
N ARG A 60 5.59 9.58 -9.97
CA ARG A 60 6.35 10.72 -9.44
C ARG A 60 7.27 10.35 -8.26
N PRO A 61 8.07 9.28 -8.36
CA PRO A 61 8.96 8.90 -7.27
C PRO A 61 10.07 9.96 -7.12
N PRO A 62 10.55 10.23 -5.88
CA PRO A 62 11.83 10.91 -5.69
C PRO A 62 12.96 10.13 -6.38
N GLU A 63 13.96 10.81 -6.94
CA GLU A 63 15.04 10.19 -7.72
C GLU A 63 15.80 9.07 -6.98
N LYS A 64 15.88 9.16 -5.64
CA LYS A 64 16.47 8.14 -4.78
C LYS A 64 15.69 6.81 -4.74
N TRP A 65 14.41 6.84 -5.10
CA TRP A 65 13.55 5.67 -5.17
C TRP A 65 13.64 5.16 -6.61
N LYS A 66 14.32 4.02 -6.79
CA LYS A 66 14.37 3.27 -8.05
C LYS A 66 12.98 2.68 -8.34
N ASN A 67 12.89 1.41 -8.73
CA ASN A 67 11.61 0.68 -8.88
C ASN A 67 11.06 0.25 -7.51
N PHE A 68 10.59 1.20 -6.71
CA PHE A 68 10.11 0.95 -5.35
C PHE A 68 8.58 1.13 -5.25
N ASN A 69 7.85 0.07 -4.91
CA ASN A 69 6.38 0.07 -4.76
C ASN A 69 5.91 -0.57 -3.45
N LYS A 70 6.78 -0.62 -2.43
CA LYS A 70 6.43 -1.24 -1.14
C LYS A 70 5.48 -0.36 -0.34
N CYS A 71 4.32 -0.90 -0.04
CA CYS A 71 3.28 -0.29 0.77
C CYS A 71 3.24 -0.89 2.16
N ARG A 72 2.80 -0.08 3.12
CA ARG A 72 2.56 -0.49 4.51
C ARG A 72 1.30 0.18 5.01
N VAL A 73 0.42 -0.62 5.61
CA VAL A 73 -0.81 -0.13 6.25
C VAL A 73 -0.85 -0.58 7.71
N GLY A 74 -1.32 0.32 8.58
CA GLY A 74 -1.72 -0.01 9.95
C GLY A 74 -3.24 -0.06 10.02
N ILE A 75 -3.77 -1.17 10.54
CA ILE A 75 -5.19 -1.36 10.80
C ILE A 75 -5.36 -1.24 12.32
N TYR A 76 -6.13 -0.23 12.74
CA TYR A 76 -6.38 0.14 14.14
C TYR A 76 -7.81 -0.22 14.56
#